data_AF-A0A1Y0C204-F1
#
_entry.id   AF-A0A1Y0C204-F1
#
_cell.length_a   1.000
_cell.length_b   1.000
_cell.length_c   1.000
_cell.angle_alpha   90.00
_cell.angle_beta   90.00
_cell.angle_gamma   90.00
#
_symmetry.space_group_name_H-M   'P 1'
#
loop_
_entity.id
_entity.type
_entity.pdbx_description
1 polymer ?
#
loop_
_entity_poly.entity_id
_entity_poly.type
_entity_poly.pdbx_seq_one_letter_code
_entity_poly.pdbx_strand_id
1 'polypeptide(L)'
;MSYRCVDPFATASGDVYPGGCLVADSDPILQTHLTHFARVDEPVASRTETATAAPGEHRAAKKAPAKKAAPKHEVKQEAEPENNEPKGDD
;
A
#
# COMPACT_ATOMS: atom_id res chain seq x y z
N MET A 1 17.27 2.76 14.20
CA MET A 1 16.30 3.42 13.30
C MET A 1 16.22 2.62 12.01
N SER A 2 15.07 2.65 11.32
CA SER A 2 14.86 1.92 10.07
C SER A 2 14.49 2.87 8.93
N TYR A 3 14.80 2.43 7.71
CA TYR A 3 14.47 3.09 6.47
C TYR A 3 13.46 2.25 5.69
N ARG A 4 12.52 2.91 5.03
CA ARG A 4 11.54 2.29 4.14
C ARG A 4 11.84 2.69 2.71
N CYS A 5 11.97 1.71 1.82
CA CYS A 5 12.04 1.93 0.39
C CYS A 5 10.76 2.65 -0.06
N VAL A 6 10.85 3.84 -0.64
CA VAL A 6 9.71 4.61 -1.16
C VAL A 6 9.59 4.50 -2.67
N ASP A 7 10.67 4.15 -3.35
CA ASP A 7 10.74 4.05 -4.81
C ASP A 7 11.49 2.77 -5.19
N PRO A 8 10.85 1.80 -5.84
CA PRO A 8 11.47 0.52 -6.17
C PRO A 8 12.57 0.68 -7.22
N PHE A 9 13.69 -0.03 -7.02
CA PHE A 9 14.82 0.00 -7.95
C PHE A 9 15.52 -1.36 -8.03
N ALA A 10 16.30 -1.56 -9.08
CA ALA A 10 17.18 -2.71 -9.23
C ALA A 10 18.63 -2.31 -8.96
N THR A 11 19.36 -3.14 -8.23
CA THR A 11 20.79 -2.97 -8.00
C THR A 11 21.59 -3.40 -9.23
N ALA A 12 22.86 -3.00 -9.30
CA ALA A 12 23.79 -3.47 -10.33
C ALA A 12 24.00 -5.00 -10.29
N SER A 13 23.80 -5.63 -9.14
CA SER A 13 23.88 -7.08 -8.95
C SER A 13 22.65 -7.82 -9.49
N GLY A 14 21.57 -7.09 -9.83
CA GLY A 14 20.31 -7.66 -10.30
C GLY A 14 19.26 -7.85 -9.21
N ASP A 15 19.57 -7.57 -7.94
CA ASP A 15 18.59 -7.62 -6.85
C ASP A 15 17.58 -6.48 -6.98
N VAL A 16 16.29 -6.79 -6.81
CA VAL A 16 15.21 -5.81 -6.87
C VAL A 16 14.77 -5.45 -5.45
N TYR A 17 14.80 -4.16 -5.13
CA TYR A 17 14.24 -3.63 -3.89
C TYR A 17 12.81 -3.17 -4.13
N PRO A 18 11.79 -3.88 -3.62
CA PRO A 18 10.41 -3.47 -3.78
C PRO A 18 10.11 -2.25 -2.91
N GLY A 19 9.19 -1.41 -3.39
CA GLY A 19 8.64 -0.31 -2.61
C GLY A 19 8.00 -0.84 -1.32
N GLY A 20 8.28 -0.18 -0.21
CA GLY A 20 7.81 -0.53 1.12
C GLY A 20 8.73 -1.46 1.91
N CYS A 21 9.80 -2.00 1.32
CA CYS A 21 10.78 -2.82 2.04
C CYS A 21 11.44 -2.03 3.17
N LEU A 22 11.61 -2.66 4.34
CA LEU A 22 12.28 -2.07 5.50
C LEU A 22 13.72 -2.56 5.56
N VAL A 23 14.66 -1.62 5.69
CA VAL A 23 16.08 -1.90 5.85
C VAL A 23 16.61 -1.27 7.14
N ALA A 24 17.63 -1.90 7.72
CA ALA A 24 18.31 -1.38 8.90
C ALA A 24 19.18 -0.17 8.53
N ASP A 25 19.40 0.75 9.48
CA ASP A 25 20.30 1.90 9.31
C ASP A 25 21.74 1.51 8.93
N SER A 26 22.19 0.32 9.36
CA SER A 26 23.52 -0.21 9.04
C SER A 26 23.61 -0.91 7.69
N ASP A 27 22.51 -0.94 6.90
CA ASP A 27 22.51 -1.62 5.61
C ASP A 27 23.34 -0.85 4.57
N PRO A 28 24.29 -1.49 3.87
CA PRO A 28 25.14 -0.83 2.89
C PRO A 28 24.36 -0.25 1.70
N ILE A 29 23.13 -0.73 1.43
CA ILE A 29 22.30 -0.20 0.34
C ILE A 29 21.99 1.29 0.55
N LEU A 30 21.91 1.74 1.80
CA LEU A 30 21.64 3.14 2.14
C LEU A 30 22.80 4.06 1.76
N GLN A 31 24.03 3.56 1.60
CA GLN A 31 25.16 4.38 1.17
C GLN A 31 25.10 4.73 -0.32
N THR A 32 24.47 3.87 -1.12
CA THR A 32 24.47 3.96 -2.58
C THR A 32 23.13 4.45 -3.13
N HIS A 33 22.02 4.13 -2.45
CA HIS A 33 20.65 4.37 -2.94
C HIS A 33 19.79 5.15 -1.94
N LEU A 34 20.38 5.96 -1.07
CA LEU A 34 19.66 6.69 0.00
C LEU A 34 18.41 7.43 -0.49
N THR A 35 18.44 7.96 -1.73
CA THR A 35 17.34 8.70 -2.35
C THR A 35 16.07 7.88 -2.54
N HIS A 36 16.18 6.54 -2.61
CA HIS A 36 15.04 5.62 -2.72
C HIS A 36 14.46 5.23 -1.36
N PHE A 37 15.02 5.73 -0.25
CA PHE A 37 14.61 5.37 1.10
C PHE A 37 14.19 6.59 1.92
N ALA A 38 13.14 6.42 2.73
CA ALA A 38 12.70 7.40 3.73
C ALA A 38 12.89 6.85 5.15
N ARG A 39 13.26 7.73 6.09
CA ARG A 39 13.32 7.38 7.52
C ARG A 39 11.92 7.13 8.07
N VAL A 40 11.73 6.00 8.73
CA VAL A 40 10.42 5.59 9.26
C VAL A 40 10.14 6.18 10.65
N ASP A 41 11.19 6.60 11.36
CA ASP A 41 11.08 7.16 12.72
C ASP A 41 11.24 8.69 12.75
N GLU A 42 11.28 9.35 11.58
CA GLU A 42 11.28 10.81 11.57
C GLU A 42 9.85 11.27 11.85
N PRO A 43 9.56 11.91 13.00
CA PRO A 43 8.27 12.52 13.20
C PRO A 43 8.12 13.57 12.12
N VAL A 44 7.34 13.26 11.08
CA VAL A 44 6.94 14.22 10.06
C VAL A 44 6.37 15.39 10.83
N ALA A 45 7.10 16.51 10.83
CA ALA A 45 6.67 17.73 11.49
C ALA A 45 5.22 17.94 11.09
N SER A 46 4.33 17.88 12.09
CA SER A 46 2.90 17.79 11.91
C SER A 46 2.48 18.93 11.01
N ARG A 47 2.27 18.66 9.71
CA ARG A 47 1.55 19.60 8.87
C ARG A 47 0.16 19.59 9.45
N THR A 48 -0.17 20.65 10.18
CA THR A 48 -1.54 20.93 10.62
C THR A 48 -2.38 21.06 9.36
N GLU A 49 -2.91 19.94 8.87
CA GLU A 49 -3.94 19.93 7.84
C GLU A 49 -5.15 20.59 8.48
N THR A 50 -5.29 21.89 8.24
CA THR A 50 -6.42 22.65 8.74
C THR A 50 -7.58 22.30 7.82
N ALA A 51 -8.39 21.31 8.23
CA ALA A 51 -9.69 21.08 7.65
C ALA A 51 -10.56 22.32 7.92
N THR A 52 -10.47 23.34 7.06
CA THR A 52 -11.43 24.45 7.02
C THR A 52 -12.73 23.91 6.47
N ALA A 53 -13.51 23.24 7.32
CA ALA A 53 -14.96 23.23 7.18
C ALA A 53 -15.46 24.47 7.93
N ALA A 54 -15.92 25.49 7.20
CA ALA A 54 -16.64 26.58 7.83
C ALA A 54 -17.88 26.01 8.55
N PRO A 55 -18.17 26.39 9.80
CA PRO A 55 -19.38 25.96 10.49
C PRO A 55 -20.58 26.57 9.75
N GLY A 56 -21.23 25.77 8.91
CA GLY A 56 -22.40 26.19 8.13
C GLY A 56 -22.56 25.54 6.76
N GLU A 57 -21.54 24.89 6.20
CA GLU A 57 -21.63 24.26 4.87
C GLU A 57 -22.26 22.85 4.94
N HIS A 58 -23.49 22.78 5.45
CA HIS A 58 -24.36 21.65 5.20
C HIS A 58 -24.77 21.69 3.71
N ARG A 59 -24.05 20.96 2.86
CA ARG A 59 -24.58 20.62 1.53
C ARG A 59 -25.88 19.85 1.74
N ALA A 60 -27.01 20.52 1.48
CA ALA A 60 -28.31 19.88 1.47
C ALA A 60 -28.26 18.70 0.50
N ALA A 61 -28.23 17.48 1.03
CA ALA A 61 -28.34 16.28 0.22
C ALA A 61 -29.71 16.32 -0.47
N LYS A 62 -29.73 16.65 -1.76
CA LYS A 62 -30.92 16.45 -2.60
C LYS A 62 -31.21 14.95 -2.55
N LYS A 63 -32.31 14.57 -1.90
CA LYS A 63 -32.80 13.20 -1.83
C LYS A 63 -32.93 12.66 -3.26
N ALA A 64 -32.00 11.78 -3.65
CA ALA A 64 -32.17 11.00 -4.86
C ALA A 64 -33.33 10.00 -4.63
N PRO A 65 -34.29 9.86 -5.56
CA PRO A 65 -35.33 8.84 -5.42
C PRO A 65 -34.68 7.46 -5.52
N ALA A 66 -34.95 6.60 -4.52
CA ALA A 66 -34.48 5.23 -4.46
C ALA A 66 -34.96 4.44 -5.68
N LYS A 67 -34.04 4.16 -6.63
CA LYS A 67 -34.28 3.17 -7.67
C LYS A 67 -33.83 1.80 -7.17
N LYS A 68 -34.84 0.99 -6.86
CA LYS A 68 -34.94 -0.48 -6.83
C LYS A 68 -33.65 -1.28 -6.67
N ALA A 69 -33.62 -2.07 -5.61
CA ALA A 69 -32.64 -3.09 -5.26
C ALA A 69 -32.26 -3.98 -6.46
N ALA A 70 -30.95 -4.11 -6.70
CA ALA A 70 -30.39 -5.19 -7.49
C ALA A 70 -30.47 -6.51 -6.69
N PRO A 71 -30.81 -7.65 -7.31
CA PRO A 71 -30.85 -8.94 -6.64
C PRO A 71 -29.43 -9.34 -6.17
N LYS A 72 -29.35 -9.85 -4.93
CA LYS A 72 -28.16 -10.47 -4.34
C LYS A 72 -27.61 -11.50 -5.32
N HIS A 73 -26.40 -11.28 -5.84
CA HIS A 73 -25.64 -12.36 -6.42
C HIS A 73 -25.12 -13.22 -5.26
N GLU A 74 -25.56 -14.47 -5.24
CA GLU A 74 -25.12 -15.48 -4.29
C GLU A 74 -23.61 -15.70 -4.47
N VAL A 75 -22.82 -15.29 -3.47
CA VAL A 75 -21.41 -15.70 -3.36
C VAL A 75 -21.43 -17.18 -3.01
N LYS A 76 -21.23 -18.00 -4.04
CA LYS A 76 -20.94 -19.43 -3.91
C LYS A 76 -19.58 -19.54 -3.20
N GLN A 77 -19.62 -19.92 -1.93
CA GLN A 77 -18.46 -20.43 -1.23
C GLN A 77 -18.00 -21.69 -1.95
N GLU A 78 -16.78 -21.70 -2.48
CA GLU A 78 -16.05 -22.94 -2.68
C GLU A 78 -14.60 -22.70 -2.28
N ALA A 79 -14.10 -23.68 -1.55
CA ALA A 79 -13.00 -23.62 -0.61
C ALA A 79 -11.62 -23.49 -1.28
N GLU A 80 -10.68 -22.82 -0.61
CA GLU A 80 -9.26 -23.18 -0.68
C GLU A 80 -9.05 -24.54 0.05
N PRO A 81 -7.91 -25.27 -0.05
CA PRO A 81 -6.63 -24.96 -0.71
C PRO A 81 -6.02 -26.15 -1.51
N GLU A 82 -4.76 -25.97 -1.96
CA GLU A 82 -3.72 -27.02 -2.04
C GLU A 82 -3.73 -27.97 -3.27
N ASN A 83 -2.73 -27.90 -4.15
CA ASN A 83 -1.48 -28.67 -3.99
C ASN A 83 -0.51 -28.49 -5.17
N ASN A 84 0.75 -28.70 -4.83
CA ASN A 84 1.97 -28.55 -5.59
C ASN A 84 2.09 -29.44 -6.84
N GLU A 85 2.71 -28.84 -7.87
CA GLU A 85 3.76 -29.35 -8.76
C GLU A 85 3.61 -30.60 -9.65
N PRO A 86 4.33 -30.60 -10.80
CA PRO A 86 4.07 -31.47 -11.94
C PRO A 86 4.88 -32.77 -11.87
N LYS A 87 4.28 -33.88 -12.31
CA LYS A 87 5.03 -35.10 -12.65
C LYS A 87 5.44 -35.05 -14.13
N GLY A 88 6.73 -34.86 -14.36
CA GLY A 88 7.40 -35.20 -15.62
C GLY A 88 7.83 -36.68 -15.66
N ASP A 89 8.03 -37.14 -16.89
CA ASP A 89 8.90 -38.22 -17.40
C ASP A 89 9.22 -39.44 -16.51
N ASP A 90 8.71 -40.62 -16.89
CA ASP A 90 9.39 -41.64 -17.74
C ASP A 90 8.48 -42.89 -17.86
#